data_AF-A0A5C7RDY4-F1
#
_entry.id   AF-A0A5C7RDY4-F1
#
_cell.length_a   1.000
_cell.length_b   1.000
_cell.length_c   1.000
_cell.angle_alpha   90.00
_cell.angle_beta   90.00
_cell.angle_gamma   90.00
#
_symmetry.space_group_name_H-M   'P 1'
#
loop_
_entity.id
_entity.type
_entity.pdbx_description
1 polymer ?
#
loop_
_entity_poly.entity_id
_entity_poly.type
_entity_poly.pdbx_seq_one_letter_code
_entity_poly.pdbx_strand_id
1 'polypeptide(L)'
;MNWVSSGGAGLCLGLFLSISTADQPLLLPKVPTVVVTNANFVACKEPRPEICYEVYAPVCAIRKLATQCTLAPCLNTEQKTYANDCQACSDRKVLGFAQGGECS
;
A
#
# COMPACT_ATOMS: atom_id res chain seq x y z
N MET A 1 7.55 51.22 -51.80
CA MET A 1 8.23 50.75 -50.59
C MET A 1 8.79 49.39 -50.90
N ASN A 2 10.09 49.36 -51.10
CA ASN A 2 10.87 48.17 -51.38
C ASN A 2 11.94 48.25 -50.30
N TRP A 3 12.14 47.18 -49.55
CA TRP A 3 13.47 46.85 -49.05
C TRP A 3 13.55 45.37 -48.72
N VAL A 4 14.69 44.83 -49.10
CA VAL A 4 15.13 43.45 -49.28
C VAL A 4 16.29 43.23 -48.33
N SER A 5 16.42 42.04 -47.74
CA SER A 5 17.68 41.40 -47.28
C SER A 5 17.39 40.45 -46.13
N SER A 6 18.06 39.33 -45.94
CA SER A 6 19.05 38.61 -46.75
C SER A 6 19.20 37.23 -46.09
N GLY A 7 19.45 36.21 -46.90
CA GLY A 7 19.71 34.85 -46.45
C GLY A 7 20.98 34.73 -45.59
N GLY A 8 20.95 33.75 -44.70
CA GLY A 8 22.11 33.25 -43.98
C GLY A 8 22.06 31.73 -43.97
N ALA A 9 22.71 31.11 -44.96
CA ALA A 9 23.04 29.69 -44.94
C ALA A 9 24.12 29.48 -43.88
N GLY A 10 23.76 28.87 -42.75
CA GLY A 10 24.68 28.43 -41.72
C GLY A 10 24.49 26.93 -41.49
N LEU A 11 25.43 26.13 -42.01
CA LEU A 11 25.56 24.72 -41.67
C LEU A 11 25.77 24.59 -40.16
N CYS A 12 24.73 24.21 -39.43
CA CYS A 12 24.89 23.60 -38.11
C CYS A 12 24.56 22.11 -38.25
N LEU A 13 25.61 21.33 -38.45
CA LEU A 13 25.66 19.91 -38.09
C LEU A 13 25.28 19.80 -36.60
N GLY A 14 24.00 19.62 -36.32
CA GLY A 14 23.43 19.52 -34.99
C GLY A 14 22.48 18.34 -34.94
N LEU A 15 23.08 17.15 -34.82
CA LEU A 15 22.40 15.88 -34.63
C LEU A 15 21.75 15.87 -33.23
N PHE A 16 20.58 16.49 -33.08
CA PHE A 16 19.76 16.38 -31.88
C PHE A 16 18.60 15.42 -32.14
N LEU A 17 18.94 14.13 -32.10
CA LEU A 17 18.00 13.05 -31.79
C LEU A 17 17.40 13.34 -30.42
N SER A 18 16.31 14.11 -30.39
CA SER A 18 15.58 14.43 -29.17
C SER A 18 14.56 13.33 -28.91
N ILE A 19 15.11 12.22 -28.41
CA ILE A 19 14.65 11.40 -27.28
C ILE A 19 13.12 11.27 -27.14
N SER A 20 12.68 10.02 -27.37
CA SER A 20 11.38 9.44 -27.04
C SER A 20 10.59 10.21 -25.97
N THR A 21 9.36 10.57 -26.33
CA THR A 21 8.28 10.74 -25.35
C THR A 21 8.12 9.38 -24.65
N ALA A 22 8.84 9.17 -23.55
CA ALA A 22 8.48 8.16 -22.57
C ALA A 22 7.24 8.65 -21.84
N ASP A 23 6.12 8.69 -22.56
CA ASP A 23 4.79 8.66 -21.98
C ASP A 23 4.62 7.22 -21.48
N GLN A 24 5.27 6.92 -20.35
CA GLN A 24 5.02 5.68 -19.63
C GLN A 24 3.73 5.91 -18.84
N PRO A 25 2.60 5.29 -19.23
CA PRO A 25 1.42 5.32 -18.39
C PRO A 25 1.82 4.69 -17.07
N LEU A 26 1.63 5.45 -15.98
CA LEU A 26 1.78 4.97 -14.62
C LEU A 26 0.88 3.73 -14.48
N LEU A 27 1.48 2.56 -14.64
CA LEU A 27 0.89 1.30 -14.22
C LEU A 27 0.77 1.41 -12.71
N LEU A 28 -0.38 1.92 -12.25
CA LEU A 28 -0.79 1.76 -10.86
C LEU A 28 -0.74 0.26 -10.58
N PRO A 29 0.14 -0.21 -9.68
CA PRO A 29 0.08 -1.60 -9.26
C PRO A 29 -1.33 -1.78 -8.71
N LYS A 30 -2.05 -2.76 -9.26
CA LYS A 30 -3.36 -3.19 -8.76
C LYS A 30 -3.14 -3.47 -7.28
N VAL A 31 -3.55 -2.53 -6.42
CA VAL A 31 -3.46 -2.70 -4.98
C VAL A 31 -4.19 -4.01 -4.69
N PRO A 32 -3.54 -5.02 -4.11
CA PRO A 32 -4.25 -6.21 -3.67
C PRO A 32 -5.14 -5.75 -2.50
N THR A 33 -6.33 -5.28 -2.84
CA THR A 33 -7.43 -5.16 -1.90
C THR A 33 -7.79 -6.58 -1.53
N VAL A 34 -7.20 -7.07 -0.44
CA VAL A 34 -7.68 -8.30 0.21
C VAL A 34 -9.10 -7.98 0.67
N VAL A 35 -10.06 -8.53 -0.07
CA VAL A 35 -11.48 -8.38 0.23
C VAL A 35 -11.76 -9.31 1.39
N VAL A 36 -11.52 -8.85 2.62
CA VAL A 36 -12.04 -9.54 3.80
C VAL A 36 -13.56 -9.42 3.70
N THR A 37 -14.22 -10.52 3.34
CA THR A 37 -15.67 -10.59 3.33
C THR A 37 -16.15 -10.30 4.75
N ASN A 38 -16.89 -9.20 4.89
CA ASN A 38 -17.29 -8.57 6.16
C ASN A 38 -17.91 -9.55 7.18
N ALA A 39 -18.45 -10.68 6.72
CA ALA A 39 -19.19 -11.63 7.54
C ALA A 39 -18.40 -12.27 8.71
N ASN A 40 -17.06 -12.36 8.65
CA ASN A 40 -16.26 -13.03 9.70
C ASN A 40 -15.24 -12.13 10.43
N PHE A 41 -15.31 -10.81 10.23
CA PHE A 41 -14.38 -9.89 10.89
C PHE A 41 -14.91 -9.42 12.24
N VAL A 42 -14.12 -9.63 13.30
CA VAL A 42 -14.42 -9.20 14.66
C VAL A 42 -13.47 -8.07 15.05
N ALA A 43 -14.03 -6.88 15.29
CA ALA A 43 -13.26 -5.73 15.74
C ALA A 43 -12.88 -5.87 17.23
N CYS A 44 -11.66 -5.46 17.58
CA CYS A 44 -11.22 -5.42 18.97
C CYS A 44 -11.93 -4.29 19.73
N LYS A 45 -12.41 -4.59 20.94
CA LYS A 45 -13.07 -3.62 21.82
C LYS A 45 -12.07 -3.03 22.81
N GLU A 46 -12.38 -1.83 23.31
CA GLU A 46 -11.65 -1.20 24.40
C GLU A 46 -12.42 -1.33 25.73
N PRO A 47 -11.73 -1.50 26.87
CA PRO A 47 -10.27 -1.59 27.02
C PRO A 47 -9.68 -2.91 26.53
N ARG A 48 -8.45 -2.88 25.99
CA ARG A 48 -7.72 -4.11 25.60
C ARG A 48 -7.46 -5.03 26.79
N PRO A 49 -7.53 -6.35 26.60
CA PRO A 49 -7.17 -7.31 27.64
C PRO A 49 -5.67 -7.23 27.96
N GLU A 50 -5.34 -7.21 29.26
CA GLU A 50 -3.96 -7.27 29.76
C GLU A 50 -3.52 -8.70 30.08
N ILE A 51 -4.48 -9.60 30.29
CA ILE A 51 -4.27 -11.02 30.59
C ILE A 51 -5.02 -11.85 29.55
N CYS A 52 -4.33 -12.84 28.97
CA CYS A 52 -4.91 -13.77 28.00
C CYS A 52 -4.78 -15.22 28.46
N TYR A 53 -5.72 -16.04 28.01
CA TYR A 53 -5.64 -17.49 28.18
C TYR A 53 -4.65 -18.12 27.20
N GLU A 54 -4.08 -19.24 27.63
CA GLU A 54 -3.07 -20.01 26.88
C GLU A 54 -3.71 -21.15 26.07
N VAL A 55 -4.72 -20.81 25.26
CA VAL A 55 -5.36 -21.75 24.31
C VAL A 55 -4.88 -21.41 22.91
N TYR A 56 -4.38 -22.41 22.18
CA TYR A 56 -4.04 -22.24 20.76
C TYR A 56 -5.28 -22.44 19.89
N ALA A 57 -5.85 -21.33 19.41
CA ALA A 57 -7.00 -21.27 18.51
C ALA A 57 -6.78 -20.09 17.55
N PRO A 58 -5.92 -20.27 16.53
CA PRO A 58 -5.31 -19.15 15.84
C PRO A 58 -6.30 -18.32 15.02
N VAL A 59 -5.98 -17.04 14.90
CA VAL A 59 -6.77 -16.07 14.13
C VAL A 59 -5.87 -15.21 13.25
N CYS A 60 -6.41 -14.78 12.10
CA CYS A 60 -5.74 -13.83 11.23
C CYS A 60 -6.17 -12.41 11.57
N ALA A 61 -5.26 -11.62 12.13
CA ALA A 61 -5.52 -10.26 12.58
C ALA A 61 -5.03 -9.21 11.59
N ILE A 62 -5.76 -8.12 11.44
CA ILE A 62 -5.30 -6.93 10.73
C ILE A 62 -4.68 -5.97 11.74
N ARG A 63 -3.40 -5.65 11.58
CA ARG A 63 -2.68 -4.69 12.44
C ARG A 63 -2.10 -3.53 11.65
N LYS A 64 -2.01 -2.37 12.31
CA LYS A 64 -1.33 -1.20 11.77
C LYS A 64 0.18 -1.42 11.70
N LEU A 65 0.78 -1.08 10.57
CA LEU A 65 2.23 -1.00 10.43
C LEU A 65 2.78 0.14 11.31
N ALA A 66 3.99 -0.05 11.83
CA ALA A 66 4.65 0.95 12.68
C ALA A 66 5.13 2.18 11.88
N THR A 67 5.42 2.00 10.59
CA THR A 67 5.90 3.04 9.70
C THR A 67 4.74 3.66 8.95
N GLN A 68 4.57 4.98 9.08
CA GLN A 68 3.71 5.75 8.18
C GLN A 68 4.43 5.88 6.83
N CYS A 69 3.79 5.42 5.75
CA CYS A 69 4.31 5.61 4.41
C CYS A 69 4.32 7.10 4.04
N THR A 70 5.40 7.57 3.43
CA THR A 70 5.59 8.97 3.01
C THR A 70 5.00 9.28 1.64
N LEU A 71 4.81 8.26 0.78
CA LEU A 71 4.27 8.39 -0.56
C LEU A 71 3.20 7.30 -0.81
N ALA A 72 2.12 7.66 -1.50
CA ALA A 72 0.97 6.79 -1.77
C ALA A 72 1.21 5.82 -2.95
N PRO A 73 0.53 4.65 -3.01
CA PRO A 73 -0.51 4.16 -2.09
C PRO A 73 0.04 3.47 -0.84
N CYS A 74 -0.40 3.95 0.33
CA CYS A 74 0.09 3.48 1.62
C CYS A 74 -0.76 2.31 2.13
N LEU A 75 -0.29 1.08 2.00
CA LEU A 75 -0.82 -0.01 2.83
C LEU A 75 -0.29 0.19 4.25
N ASN A 76 -1.10 0.80 5.10
CA ASN A 76 -0.74 1.04 6.51
C ASN A 76 -1.14 -0.12 7.42
N THR A 77 -1.51 -1.27 6.85
CA THR A 77 -1.96 -2.45 7.58
C THR A 77 -1.36 -3.72 7.01
N GLU A 78 -1.06 -4.67 7.88
CA GLU A 78 -0.60 -6.02 7.54
C GLU A 78 -1.52 -7.06 8.19
N GLN A 79 -1.58 -8.25 7.58
CA GLN A 79 -2.19 -9.42 8.19
C GLN A 79 -1.15 -10.20 8.99
N LYS A 80 -1.51 -10.63 10.19
CA LYS A 80 -0.62 -11.41 11.05
C LYS A 80 -1.42 -12.45 11.82
N THR A 81 -0.91 -13.69 11.85
CA THR A 81 -1.45 -14.76 12.68
C THR A 81 -1.12 -14.52 14.15
N TYR A 82 -2.12 -14.64 15.01
CA TYR A 82 -1.97 -14.67 16.47
C TYR A 82 -2.46 -16.01 17.00
N ALA A 83 -1.92 -16.45 18.15
CA ALA A 83 -2.23 -17.76 18.73
C ALA A 83 -3.71 -17.91 19.12
N ASN A 84 -4.36 -16.80 19.49
CA ASN A 84 -5.80 -16.71 19.69
C ASN A 84 -6.28 -15.26 19.56
N ASP A 85 -7.61 -15.11 19.61
CA ASP A 85 -8.33 -13.84 19.61
C ASP A 85 -7.96 -12.90 20.76
N CYS A 86 -7.75 -13.41 21.97
CA CYS A 86 -7.30 -12.57 23.08
C CYS A 86 -5.92 -11.97 22.80
N GLN A 87 -4.95 -12.79 22.38
CA GLN A 87 -3.60 -12.33 22.06
C GLN A 87 -3.59 -11.39 20.85
N ALA A 88 -4.51 -11.57 19.89
CA ALA A 88 -4.70 -10.60 18.82
C ALA A 88 -5.17 -9.25 19.38
N CYS A 89 -6.22 -9.24 20.19
CA CYS A 89 -6.77 -8.00 20.72
C CYS A 89 -5.98 -7.38 21.89
N SER A 90 -5.03 -8.07 22.51
CA SER A 90 -4.10 -7.44 23.46
C SER A 90 -3.05 -6.56 22.76
N ASP A 91 -2.70 -6.83 21.49
CA ASP A 91 -1.84 -5.94 20.70
C ASP A 91 -2.61 -4.67 20.28
N ARG A 92 -2.20 -3.53 20.83
CA ARG A 92 -2.81 -2.22 20.56
C ARG A 92 -2.76 -1.80 19.08
N LYS A 93 -1.90 -2.42 18.27
CA LYS A 93 -1.83 -2.16 16.82
C LYS A 93 -2.87 -2.93 16.03
N VAL A 94 -3.44 -4.00 16.58
CA VAL A 94 -4.48 -4.81 15.94
C VAL A 94 -5.81 -4.06 15.92
N LEU A 95 -6.48 -4.06 14.77
CA LEU A 95 -7.82 -3.47 14.57
C LEU A 95 -8.93 -4.49 14.83
N GLY A 96 -8.65 -5.75 14.52
CA GLY A 96 -9.57 -6.87 14.65
C GLY A 96 -9.01 -8.09 13.94
N PHE A 97 -9.77 -9.18 13.95
CA PHE A 97 -9.35 -10.46 13.39
C PHE A 97 -10.49 -11.13 12.62
N ALA A 98 -10.12 -11.94 11.63
CA ALA A 98 -11.03 -12.85 10.97
C ALA A 98 -11.14 -14.15 11.77
N GLN A 99 -12.36 -14.62 12.00
CA GLN A 99 -12.60 -15.97 12.49
C GLN A 99 -12.33 -16.99 11.37
N GLY A 100 -11.69 -18.11 11.70
CA GLY A 100 -11.51 -19.22 10.75
C GLY A 100 -10.07 -19.71 10.53
N GLY A 101 -9.08 -19.21 11.29
CA GLY A 101 -7.73 -19.77 11.30
C GLY A 101 -6.63 -18.74 11.03
N GLU A 102 -5.46 -19.25 10.68
CA GLU A 102 -4.23 -18.49 10.40
C GLU A 102 -4.33 -17.70 9.08
N CYS A 103 -3.44 -16.71 8.88
CA CYS A 103 -3.36 -15.98 7.62
C CYS A 103 -2.78 -16.87 6.49
N SER A 104 -3.31 -16.71 5.27
CA SER A 104 -2.91 -17.43 4.04
C SER A 104 -1.90 -16.68 3.19
#